data_AF-A0ABD5VE64-F1
#
_entry.id   AF-A0ABD5VE64-F1
#
_cell.length_a   1.000
_cell.length_b   1.000
_cell.length_c   1.000
_cell.angle_alpha   90.00
_cell.angle_beta   90.00
_cell.angle_gamma   90.00
#
_symmetry.space_group_name_H-M   'P 1'
#
loop_
_entity.id
_entity.type
_entity.pdbx_description
1 polymer ?
#
loop_
_entity_poly.entity_id
_entity_poly.type
_entity_poly.pdbx_seq_one_letter_code
_entity_poly.pdbx_strand_id
1 'polypeptide(L)'
;MKVRTVLQDENAVSSTIGVVLMVAVTVVLAAAVGSFALGLAEESTKKTPTTTVETKWGVDGGSQTVDITILSGDDVKSKFMTVTVDGTIIWEDSGVPSGVDITTYAGKTWTGPKIESGDTLGLKETSSSGLPDGKTLKVIWNNGEKSQVLGTGTVH
;
A
#
# COMPACT_ATOMS: atom_id res chain seq x y z
N MET A 1 24.31 -54.10 -61.56
CA MET A 1 23.28 -53.04 -61.65
C MET A 1 22.49 -52.99 -60.35
N LYS A 2 22.23 -51.76 -59.88
CA LYS A 2 21.18 -51.32 -58.96
C LYS A 2 21.17 -51.89 -57.52
N VAL A 3 22.07 -51.34 -56.70
CA VAL A 3 21.71 -50.99 -55.32
C VAL A 3 21.16 -49.56 -55.38
N ARG A 4 19.92 -49.43 -55.84
CA ARG A 4 19.11 -48.22 -55.64
C ARG A 4 18.10 -48.58 -54.56
N THR A 5 17.73 -47.61 -53.74
CA THR A 5 16.73 -47.70 -52.65
C THR A 5 17.30 -47.94 -51.25
N VAL A 6 18.40 -47.26 -50.91
CA VAL A 6 18.72 -46.89 -49.51
C VAL A 6 19.04 -45.38 -49.46
N LEU A 7 18.20 -44.57 -50.13
CA LEU A 7 18.24 -43.10 -50.09
C LEU A 7 16.80 -42.55 -50.04
N GLN A 8 15.86 -43.33 -49.50
CA GLN A 8 14.45 -42.98 -49.43
C GLN A 8 13.91 -42.96 -48.00
N ASP A 9 14.81 -42.81 -47.02
CA ASP A 9 14.48 -42.63 -45.60
C ASP A 9 14.81 -41.22 -45.08
N GLU A 10 15.03 -40.25 -45.97
CA GLU A 10 15.30 -38.86 -45.55
C GLU A 10 14.02 -37.98 -45.46
N ASN A 11 12.87 -38.49 -45.90
CA ASN A 11 11.62 -37.70 -45.92
C ASN A 11 10.70 -37.91 -44.71
N ALA A 12 11.10 -38.70 -43.69
CA ALA A 12 10.29 -38.89 -42.48
C ALA A 12 10.66 -37.95 -41.33
N VAL A 13 11.79 -37.23 -41.42
CA VAL A 13 12.30 -36.44 -40.29
C VAL A 13 11.69 -35.02 -40.22
N SER A 14 10.92 -34.59 -41.22
CA SER A 14 10.26 -33.27 -41.18
C SER A 14 8.97 -33.25 -40.35
N SER A 15 8.22 -34.37 -40.28
CA SER A 15 6.93 -34.39 -39.59
C SER A 15 7.10 -34.22 -38.08
N THR A 16 8.11 -34.87 -37.50
CA THR A 16 8.34 -34.89 -36.06
C THR A 16 9.08 -33.64 -35.60
N ILE A 17 10.06 -33.17 -36.40
CA ILE A 17 10.82 -31.95 -36.06
C ILE A 17 9.92 -30.71 -36.15
N GLY A 18 9.02 -30.63 -37.14
CA GLY A 18 8.05 -29.54 -37.24
C GLY A 18 7.10 -29.47 -36.04
N VAL A 19 6.62 -30.62 -35.58
CA VAL A 19 5.74 -30.71 -34.40
C VAL A 19 6.50 -30.31 -33.13
N VAL A 20 7.72 -30.82 -32.92
CA VAL A 20 8.53 -30.45 -31.75
C VAL A 20 8.82 -28.95 -31.73
N LEU A 21 9.14 -28.35 -32.87
CA LEU A 21 9.48 -26.94 -32.97
C LEU A 21 8.25 -26.03 -32.78
N MET A 22 7.08 -26.42 -33.31
CA MET A 22 5.82 -25.71 -33.08
C MET A 22 5.39 -25.77 -31.62
N VAL A 23 5.49 -26.94 -31.00
CA VAL A 23 5.18 -27.11 -29.57
C VAL A 23 6.16 -26.32 -28.71
N ALA A 24 7.45 -26.35 -29.03
CA ALA A 24 8.46 -25.60 -28.26
C ALA A 24 8.18 -24.09 -28.25
N VAL A 25 7.92 -23.49 -29.41
CA VAL A 25 7.66 -22.04 -29.50
C VAL A 25 6.37 -21.67 -28.79
N THR A 26 5.30 -22.45 -28.98
CA THR A 26 4.01 -22.18 -28.32
C THR A 26 4.09 -22.34 -26.79
N VAL A 27 4.86 -23.31 -26.29
CA VAL A 27 5.11 -23.49 -24.85
C VAL A 27 5.88 -22.30 -24.28
N VAL A 28 6.91 -21.81 -24.97
CA VAL A 28 7.68 -20.63 -24.52
C VAL A 28 6.80 -19.38 -24.51
N LEU A 29 6.02 -19.15 -25.57
CA LEU A 29 5.12 -18.00 -25.64
C LEU A 29 4.00 -18.07 -24.58
N ALA A 30 3.41 -19.25 -24.40
CA ALA A 30 2.38 -19.47 -23.39
C ALA A 30 2.94 -19.29 -21.97
N ALA A 31 4.15 -19.78 -21.69
CA ALA A 31 4.81 -19.58 -20.41
C ALA A 31 5.11 -18.09 -20.17
N ALA A 32 5.65 -17.38 -21.16
CA ALA A 32 5.95 -15.96 -21.04
C ALA A 32 4.68 -15.14 -20.78
N VAL A 33 3.63 -15.30 -21.60
CA VAL A 33 2.36 -14.61 -21.42
C VAL A 33 1.69 -15.00 -20.09
N GLY A 34 1.78 -16.27 -19.70
CA GLY A 34 1.28 -16.75 -18.40
C GLY A 34 2.00 -16.09 -17.22
N SER A 35 3.32 -15.96 -17.26
CA SER A 35 4.10 -15.26 -16.23
C SER A 35 3.80 -13.76 -16.20
N PHE A 36 3.64 -13.11 -17.36
CA PHE A 36 3.24 -11.71 -17.42
C PHE A 36 1.81 -11.49 -16.88
N ALA A 37 0.87 -12.34 -17.26
CA ALA A 37 -0.51 -12.27 -16.79
C ALA A 37 -0.61 -12.53 -15.27
N LEU A 38 0.17 -13.49 -14.75
CA LEU A 38 0.22 -13.78 -13.32
C LEU A 38 0.86 -12.62 -12.53
N GLY A 39 1.96 -12.04 -13.03
CA GLY A 39 2.58 -10.87 -12.39
C GLY A 39 1.64 -9.66 -12.33
N LEU A 40 0.86 -9.41 -13.38
CA LEU A 40 -0.17 -8.36 -13.38
C LEU A 40 -1.33 -8.69 -12.43
N ALA A 41 -1.70 -9.97 -12.30
CA ALA A 41 -2.71 -10.41 -11.35
C ALA A 41 -2.26 -10.18 -9.89
N GLU A 42 -0.99 -10.43 -9.57
CA GLU A 42 -0.42 -10.17 -8.25
C GLU A 42 -0.39 -8.67 -7.90
N GLU A 43 -0.05 -7.79 -8.85
CA GLU A 43 -0.11 -6.33 -8.64
C GLU A 43 -1.54 -5.82 -8.38
N SER A 44 -2.53 -6.43 -9.05
CA SER A 44 -3.95 -6.09 -8.87
C SER A 44 -4.55 -6.61 -7.56
N THR A 45 -3.97 -7.66 -6.96
CA THR A 45 -4.49 -8.31 -5.74
C THR A 45 -4.00 -7.63 -4.46
N LYS A 46 -2.90 -6.85 -4.50
CA LYS A 46 -2.48 -6.03 -3.35
C LYS A 46 -3.41 -4.82 -3.19
N LYS A 47 -4.54 -5.06 -2.53
CA LYS A 47 -5.61 -4.09 -2.26
C LYS A 47 -5.13 -3.01 -1.29
N THR A 48 -5.26 -1.75 -1.68
CA THR A 48 -5.14 -0.62 -0.76
C THR A 48 -6.43 -0.53 0.08
N PRO A 49 -6.36 -0.27 1.40
CA PRO A 49 -7.55 -0.25 2.24
C PRO A 49 -8.52 0.86 1.82
N THR A 50 -9.83 0.54 1.79
CA THR A 50 -10.89 1.51 1.47
C THR A 50 -11.46 2.13 2.75
N THR A 51 -10.58 2.76 3.55
CA THR A 51 -10.92 3.31 4.87
C THR A 51 -11.23 4.80 4.77
N THR A 52 -12.28 5.25 5.46
CA THR A 52 -12.66 6.66 5.58
C THR A 52 -12.19 7.21 6.91
N VAL A 53 -11.50 8.35 6.88
CA VAL A 53 -10.95 9.02 8.08
C VAL A 53 -11.62 10.38 8.26
N GLU A 54 -12.01 10.69 9.48
CA GLU A 54 -12.50 12.01 9.88
C GLU A 54 -11.46 12.70 10.77
N THR A 55 -11.29 14.00 10.56
CA THR A 55 -10.41 14.85 11.38
C THR A 55 -11.25 15.94 12.04
N LYS A 56 -11.23 15.99 13.38
CA LYS A 56 -11.97 16.99 14.16
C LYS A 56 -11.01 17.82 15.01
N TRP A 57 -11.07 19.13 14.83
CA TRP A 57 -10.25 20.10 15.58
C TRP A 57 -10.94 20.55 16.86
N GLY A 58 -10.15 20.89 17.87
CA GLY A 58 -10.62 21.36 19.15
C GLY A 58 -9.53 22.11 19.93
N VAL A 59 -9.89 22.51 21.15
CA VAL A 59 -8.97 23.17 22.08
C VAL A 59 -9.14 22.53 23.45
N ASP A 60 -8.03 22.10 24.06
CA ASP A 60 -7.97 21.52 25.40
C ASP A 60 -6.99 22.31 26.26
N GLY A 61 -7.49 23.01 27.28
CA GLY A 61 -6.65 23.79 28.19
C GLY A 61 -5.87 24.94 27.53
N GLY A 62 -6.34 25.43 26.37
CA GLY A 62 -5.67 26.49 25.60
C GLY A 62 -4.68 25.97 24.55
N SER A 63 -4.52 24.66 24.40
CA SER A 63 -3.74 24.02 23.34
C SER A 63 -4.64 23.44 22.27
N GLN A 64 -4.28 23.60 20.99
CA GLN A 64 -4.96 22.96 19.87
C GLN A 64 -4.90 21.43 19.98
N THR A 65 -6.02 20.80 19.59
CA THR A 65 -6.14 19.35 19.51
C THR A 65 -6.73 18.93 18.17
N VAL A 66 -6.38 17.72 17.76
CA VAL A 66 -7.00 17.03 16.63
C VAL A 66 -7.34 15.60 17.01
N ASP A 67 -8.58 15.22 16.78
CA ASP A 67 -9.05 13.84 16.82
C ASP A 67 -9.11 13.30 15.39
N ILE A 68 -8.43 12.18 15.17
CA ILE A 68 -8.40 11.47 13.90
C ILE A 68 -9.11 10.14 14.12
N THR A 69 -10.32 10.01 13.57
CA THR A 69 -11.19 8.85 13.79
C THR A 69 -11.37 8.06 12.50
N ILE A 70 -11.24 6.73 12.59
CA ILE A 70 -11.62 5.85 11.49
C ILE A 70 -13.14 5.68 11.51
N LEU A 71 -13.83 6.17 10.48
CA LEU A 71 -15.30 6.12 10.43
C LEU A 71 -15.85 4.78 9.95
N SER A 72 -15.22 4.20 8.94
CA SER A 72 -15.68 2.98 8.25
C SER A 72 -14.60 2.46 7.30
N GLY A 73 -14.70 1.18 6.90
CA GLY A 73 -13.88 0.58 5.86
C GLY A 73 -13.15 -0.68 6.32
N ASP A 74 -12.06 -1.00 5.63
CA ASP A 74 -11.19 -2.13 5.98
C ASP A 74 -10.36 -1.82 7.24
N ASP A 75 -10.11 -2.82 8.09
CA ASP A 75 -9.14 -2.69 9.18
C ASP A 75 -7.75 -2.41 8.62
N VAL A 76 -7.02 -1.48 9.22
CA VAL A 76 -5.66 -1.12 8.81
C VAL A 76 -4.67 -1.44 9.91
N LYS A 77 -3.51 -2.00 9.55
CA LYS A 77 -2.46 -2.23 10.55
C LYS A 77 -1.83 -0.90 10.94
N SER A 78 -1.70 -0.64 12.24
CA SER A 78 -1.09 0.59 12.79
C SER A 78 0.29 0.87 12.21
N LYS A 79 1.11 -0.18 12.04
CA LYS A 79 2.46 -0.12 11.43
C LYS A 79 2.55 0.44 10.01
N PHE A 80 1.42 0.56 9.32
CA PHE A 80 1.35 1.13 7.98
C PHE A 80 0.76 2.54 8.00
N MET A 81 0.43 3.09 9.16
CA MET A 81 -0.17 4.40 9.30
C MET A 81 0.84 5.44 9.75
N THR A 82 0.76 6.61 9.14
CA THR A 82 1.57 7.77 9.50
C THR A 82 0.71 9.02 9.40
N VAL A 83 0.83 9.91 10.37
CA VAL A 83 0.18 11.23 10.33
C VAL A 83 1.27 12.29 10.15
N THR A 84 1.04 13.17 9.19
CA THR A 84 1.97 14.26 8.87
C THR A 84 1.25 15.60 8.90
N VAL A 85 1.96 16.65 9.29
CA VAL A 85 1.52 18.04 9.14
C VAL A 85 2.61 18.80 8.39
N ASP A 86 2.24 19.39 7.25
CA ASP A 86 3.17 20.12 6.37
C ASP A 86 4.42 19.30 5.94
N GLY A 87 4.29 17.96 5.91
CA GLY A 87 5.38 17.05 5.58
C GLY A 87 6.21 16.55 6.77
N THR A 88 6.03 17.12 7.95
CA THR A 88 6.64 16.62 9.20
C THR A 88 5.80 15.47 9.77
N ILE A 89 6.44 14.36 10.13
CA ILE A 89 5.77 13.24 10.80
C ILE A 89 5.47 13.64 12.24
N ILE A 90 4.19 13.63 12.61
CA ILE A 90 3.73 13.94 13.97
C ILE A 90 3.22 12.71 14.72
N TRP A 91 2.96 11.62 14.01
CA TRP A 91 2.64 10.32 14.59
C TRP A 91 2.95 9.19 13.62
N GLU A 92 3.42 8.07 14.16
CA GLU A 92 3.65 6.81 13.49
C GLU A 92 3.38 5.66 14.48
N ASP A 93 3.57 4.40 14.07
CA ASP A 93 3.31 3.22 14.90
C ASP A 93 4.09 3.18 16.22
N SER A 94 5.30 3.76 16.24
CA SER A 94 6.10 3.96 17.45
C SER A 94 5.55 5.05 18.39
N GLY A 95 4.49 5.76 17.98
CA GLY A 95 3.88 6.88 18.69
C GLY A 95 4.28 8.23 18.10
N VAL A 96 4.32 9.24 18.96
CA VAL A 96 4.73 10.60 18.56
C VAL A 96 6.28 10.65 18.54
N PRO A 97 6.91 11.07 17.42
CA PRO A 97 8.36 11.18 17.33
C PRO A 97 8.94 12.14 18.37
N SER A 98 10.22 11.97 18.71
CA SER A 98 10.92 12.96 19.54
C SER A 98 11.21 14.24 18.76
N GLY A 99 11.10 15.40 19.41
CA GLY A 99 11.45 16.70 18.82
C GLY A 99 10.35 17.33 17.98
N VAL A 100 9.12 16.81 18.03
CA VAL A 100 7.92 17.51 17.53
C VAL A 100 7.11 18.05 18.71
N ASP A 101 6.47 19.20 18.51
CA ASP A 101 5.68 19.89 19.54
C ASP A 101 4.26 19.30 19.67
N ILE A 102 4.15 17.97 19.69
CA ILE A 102 2.89 17.21 19.73
C ILE A 102 2.96 16.16 20.85
N THR A 103 1.82 15.80 21.43
CA THR A 103 1.66 14.65 22.31
C THR A 103 0.30 13.99 22.08
N THR A 104 0.14 12.73 22.50
CA THR A 104 -1.19 12.12 22.56
C THR A 104 -1.96 12.66 23.77
N TYR A 105 -3.28 12.75 23.67
CA TYR A 105 -4.12 13.24 24.77
C TYR A 105 -5.35 12.36 25.01
N ALA A 106 -5.92 12.49 26.22
CA ALA A 106 -7.13 11.78 26.64
C ALA A 106 -7.11 10.24 26.45
N GLY A 107 -5.90 9.63 26.41
CA GLY A 107 -5.74 8.19 26.16
C GLY A 107 -6.15 7.72 24.76
N LYS A 108 -6.46 8.64 23.84
CA LYS A 108 -6.86 8.34 22.47
C LYS A 108 -5.62 8.03 21.63
N THR A 109 -5.37 6.75 21.41
CA THR A 109 -4.22 6.30 20.62
C THR A 109 -4.60 5.09 19.78
N TRP A 110 -3.99 5.01 18.61
CA TRP A 110 -4.02 3.82 17.78
C TRP A 110 -2.97 2.83 18.29
N THR A 111 -3.21 2.22 19.45
CA THR A 111 -2.36 1.14 19.98
C THR A 111 -2.98 -0.21 19.68
N GLY A 112 -2.29 -1.05 18.93
CA GLY A 112 -2.72 -2.42 18.64
C GLY A 112 -2.22 -2.90 17.29
N PRO A 113 -2.35 -4.20 16.98
CA PRO A 113 -1.92 -4.74 15.70
C PRO A 113 -2.74 -4.22 14.51
N LYS A 114 -3.91 -3.63 14.79
CA LYS A 114 -4.88 -3.10 13.83
C LYS A 114 -5.58 -1.89 14.44
N ILE A 115 -6.07 -1.02 13.56
CA ILE A 115 -6.93 0.12 13.79
C ILE A 115 -8.24 -0.20 13.09
N GLU A 116 -9.32 -0.18 13.85
CA GLU A 116 -10.65 -0.58 13.42
C GLU A 116 -11.58 0.64 13.35
N SER A 117 -12.78 0.42 12.81
CA SER A 117 -13.81 1.44 12.75
C SER A 117 -14.20 1.90 14.17
N GLY A 118 -14.19 3.21 14.40
CA GLY A 118 -14.43 3.84 15.70
C GLY A 118 -13.15 4.21 16.45
N ASP A 119 -11.99 3.64 16.10
CA ASP A 119 -10.74 3.98 16.76
C ASP A 119 -10.32 5.41 16.47
N THR A 120 -9.87 6.10 17.53
CA THR A 120 -9.50 7.51 17.46
C THR A 120 -8.09 7.73 17.98
N LEU A 121 -7.28 8.42 17.19
CA LEU A 121 -6.02 9.00 17.60
C LEU A 121 -6.23 10.46 17.97
N GLY A 122 -5.95 10.81 19.23
CA GLY A 122 -6.04 12.18 19.71
C GLY A 122 -4.65 12.77 19.86
N LEU A 123 -4.36 13.84 19.12
CA LEU A 123 -3.11 14.59 19.21
C LEU A 123 -3.38 15.99 19.77
N LYS A 124 -2.47 16.47 20.61
CA LYS A 124 -2.50 17.80 21.22
C LYS A 124 -1.14 18.47 21.04
N GLU A 125 -1.13 19.75 20.74
CA GLU A 125 0.12 20.50 20.70
C GLU A 125 0.71 20.69 22.11
N THR A 126 2.03 20.62 22.22
CA THR A 126 2.78 20.94 23.45
C THR A 126 3.36 22.35 23.42
N SER A 127 3.36 22.99 22.25
CA SER A 127 3.71 24.39 22.00
C SER A 127 2.96 24.88 20.78
N SER A 128 2.77 26.19 20.62
CA SER A 128 1.98 26.82 19.54
C SER A 128 2.51 26.58 18.12
N SER A 129 3.60 25.84 17.97
CA SER A 129 4.22 25.42 16.71
C SER A 129 3.86 23.99 16.32
N GLY A 130 3.20 23.22 17.19
CA GLY A 130 2.90 21.80 16.94
C GLY A 130 1.84 21.59 15.88
N LEU A 131 0.77 22.36 15.94
CA LEU A 131 -0.32 22.39 14.96
C LEU A 131 -0.41 23.80 14.36
N PRO A 132 0.47 24.14 13.41
CA PRO A 132 0.45 25.47 12.79
C PRO A 132 -0.79 25.68 11.92
N ASP A 133 -1.53 26.76 12.19
CA ASP A 133 -2.75 27.15 11.47
C ASP A 133 -2.54 27.22 9.95
N GLY A 134 -3.54 26.76 9.20
CA GLY A 134 -3.54 26.77 7.75
C GLY A 134 -2.64 25.72 7.10
N LYS A 135 -1.95 24.88 7.89
CA LYS A 135 -1.20 23.74 7.34
C LYS A 135 -2.10 22.54 7.10
N THR A 136 -1.67 21.67 6.19
CA THR A 136 -2.42 20.45 5.85
C THR A 136 -1.92 19.29 6.70
N LEU A 137 -2.84 18.69 7.45
CA LEU A 137 -2.70 17.39 8.07
C LEU A 137 -3.05 16.30 7.06
N LYS A 138 -2.21 15.28 6.94
CA LYS A 138 -2.45 14.10 6.09
C LYS A 138 -2.31 12.83 6.89
N VAL A 139 -3.30 11.96 6.73
CA VAL A 139 -3.28 10.60 7.24
C VAL A 139 -2.91 9.69 6.08
N ILE A 140 -1.76 9.04 6.19
CA ILE A 140 -1.14 8.28 5.11
C ILE A 140 -1.09 6.82 5.51
N TRP A 141 -1.49 5.96 4.58
CA TRP A 141 -1.23 4.53 4.63
C TRP A 141 -0.08 4.18 3.69
N ASN A 142 0.87 3.39 4.16
CA ASN A 142 2.01 2.91 3.38
C ASN A 142 2.47 1.54 3.88
N ASN A 143 2.49 0.54 3.00
CA ASN A 143 2.96 -0.82 3.32
C ASN A 143 4.37 -1.14 2.79
N GLY A 144 5.09 -0.14 2.30
CA GLY A 144 6.43 -0.25 1.68
C GLY A 144 6.40 -0.40 0.16
N GLU A 145 5.26 -0.77 -0.42
CA GLU A 145 5.11 -0.99 -1.87
C GLU A 145 4.07 -0.07 -2.50
N LYS A 146 2.97 0.19 -1.78
CA LYS A 146 1.91 1.12 -2.15
C LYS A 146 1.70 2.14 -1.04
N SER A 147 1.38 3.37 -1.42
CA SER A 147 0.99 4.42 -0.48
C SER A 147 -0.27 5.13 -0.96
N GLN A 148 -1.12 5.51 0.00
CA GLN A 148 -2.34 6.27 -0.24
C GLN A 148 -2.57 7.27 0.90
N VAL A 149 -3.06 8.46 0.57
CA VAL A 149 -3.62 9.39 1.56
C VAL A 149 -5.06 8.96 1.84
N LEU A 150 -5.33 8.57 3.09
CA LEU A 150 -6.66 8.12 3.53
C LEU A 150 -7.56 9.28 3.99
N GLY A 151 -6.95 10.37 4.45
CA GLY A 151 -7.66 11.56 4.87
C GLY A 151 -6.77 12.78 4.91
N THR A 152 -7.38 13.96 4.74
CA THR A 152 -6.71 15.25 4.86
C THR A 152 -7.55 16.19 5.70
N GLY A 153 -6.91 16.98 6.57
CA GLY A 153 -7.54 18.07 7.31
C GLY A 153 -6.71 19.35 7.16
N THR A 154 -7.33 20.52 7.24
CA THR A 154 -6.59 21.78 7.41
C THR A 154 -6.58 22.13 8.88
N VAL A 155 -5.41 22.49 9.40
CA VAL A 155 -5.23 22.96 10.78
C VAL A 155 -5.91 24.32 10.94
N HIS A 156 -6.64 24.52 12.03
CA HIS A 156 -7.52 25.68 12.26
C HIS A 156 -7.28 26.38 13.58
#